data_AF-A0ABC8SLM9-F1
#
_entry.id   AF-A0ABC8SLM9-F1
#
_cell.length_a   1.000
_cell.length_b   1.000
_cell.length_c   1.000
_cell.angle_alpha   90.00
_cell.angle_beta   90.00
_cell.angle_gamma   90.00
#
_symmetry.space_group_name_H-M   'P 1'
#
loop_
_entity.id
_entity.type
_entity.pdbx_description
1 polymer ?
#
loop_
_entity_poly.entity_id
_entity_poly.type
_entity_poly.pdbx_seq_one_letter_code
_entity_poly.pdbx_strand_id
1 'polypeptide(L)'
;MYLKFFRCTLFSDSVSSLSPNNFSLRNQQANSAMAEPKTKYDRQLRIWGEQGQAALEKASICLLNCGPTGSETLKNLVLGGIGSITVVDGSKVELGDLGNNFMVDESSVGQSRAKCVCAFLQELNDAVKAKFIEEYPKALIETNPAFFSQFTLVIATQLVEDSMVKLDRICREANVMLIFARSYGLTGFVRISLKEHTVIESKPDHFLDDLRLNNPWPELRSFAETIDLNVPDPVAHKHTPYIIILVKMAEEWAKSHGGSLPSSREAKREFKELIKTNMVSTDEDNYKEAIEASFKVFAPRGISSNLQQVINDSCAEVDSNSSDFWVMVAALKEFIANEGSGEAPLDGSIPDMTSSTELYVNLQKIYQAKAESDFLVMEQRVRKILKTIGRDPDSISKTNIKSFCKNARKLTVCRFRLIEDEFTSPIQPELQKYLTDEDYSVAVGFYILLRAVDRFAANYNSFPGQFDGEMDEDISRLKMTAVSLLSDLGCNGSTLTEDLINEICRYGAAELHAVAAFIGGIASQEVIKLITRQFVPMTGTFLFNGIDHKSQLLSL
;
A
#
# COMPACT_ATOMS: atom_id res chain seq x y z
N MET A 1 4.36 -30.60 -20.60
CA MET A 1 5.72 -31.01 -20.17
C MET A 1 6.40 -30.04 -19.19
N TYR A 2 5.75 -28.93 -18.79
CA TYR A 2 6.30 -27.96 -17.82
C TYR A 2 5.70 -28.02 -16.40
N LEU A 3 4.81 -28.97 -16.09
CA LEU A 3 4.18 -29.10 -14.76
C LEU A 3 4.84 -30.13 -13.81
N LYS A 4 5.95 -30.78 -14.21
CA LYS A 4 6.64 -31.79 -13.36
C LYS A 4 7.89 -31.28 -12.64
N PHE A 5 8.28 -30.01 -12.84
CA PHE A 5 9.58 -29.52 -12.39
C PHE A 5 9.63 -28.90 -10.99
N PHE A 6 8.50 -28.74 -10.29
CA PHE A 6 8.48 -28.12 -8.96
C PHE A 6 8.46 -29.08 -7.77
N ARG A 7 8.42 -30.41 -7.98
CA ARG A 7 8.38 -31.41 -6.89
C ARG A 7 9.64 -32.27 -6.72
N CYS A 8 10.70 -32.03 -7.51
CA CYS A 8 11.93 -32.83 -7.48
C CYS A 8 13.20 -31.98 -7.34
N THR A 9 13.42 -31.36 -6.17
CA THR A 9 14.76 -30.89 -5.74
C THR A 9 14.83 -30.70 -4.23
N LEU A 10 14.33 -31.64 -3.45
CA LEU A 10 14.73 -31.80 -2.04
C LEU A 10 14.65 -33.31 -1.73
N PHE A 11 15.71 -33.86 -1.13
CA PHE A 11 15.97 -35.28 -0.84
C PHE A 11 16.73 -36.09 -1.90
N SER A 12 18.05 -35.91 -1.90
CA SER A 12 18.99 -37.04 -1.91
C SER A 12 20.24 -36.63 -1.14
N ASP A 13 20.48 -37.23 0.03
CA ASP A 13 21.77 -37.86 0.32
C ASP A 13 21.80 -38.59 1.68
N SER A 14 22.00 -39.90 1.55
CA SER A 14 22.77 -40.83 2.37
C SER A 14 22.65 -40.82 3.91
N VAL A 15 22.04 -41.89 4.40
CA VAL A 15 22.31 -42.50 5.71
C VAL A 15 23.61 -43.30 5.64
N SER A 16 24.63 -42.99 6.46
CA SER A 16 25.47 -44.02 7.12
C SER A 16 26.45 -43.45 8.17
N SER A 17 26.55 -44.21 9.26
CA SER A 17 27.58 -44.23 10.33
C SER A 17 27.52 -43.19 11.47
N LEU A 18 27.20 -43.71 12.66
CA LEU A 18 27.24 -43.06 13.97
C LEU A 18 28.64 -43.20 14.59
N SER A 19 29.18 -42.12 15.17
CA SER A 19 30.11 -42.17 16.30
C SER A 19 29.92 -40.92 17.20
N PRO A 20 30.18 -41.01 18.52
CA PRO A 20 29.51 -40.14 19.50
C PRO A 20 30.36 -38.93 19.92
N ASN A 21 29.81 -37.72 19.79
CA ASN A 21 30.26 -36.53 20.52
C ASN A 21 29.07 -35.57 20.71
N ASN A 22 28.22 -35.87 21.70
CA ASN A 22 26.89 -35.29 21.87
C ASN A 22 26.80 -34.28 23.04
N PHE A 23 27.74 -33.32 23.13
CA PHE A 23 27.64 -32.27 24.15
C PHE A 23 27.85 -30.83 23.65
N SER A 24 28.38 -30.63 22.43
CA SER A 24 28.57 -29.29 21.83
C SER A 24 27.50 -28.87 20.82
N LEU A 25 26.72 -29.81 20.28
CA LEU A 25 25.68 -29.55 19.26
C LEU A 25 24.37 -28.94 19.82
N ARG A 26 24.07 -29.15 21.11
CA ARG A 26 22.84 -28.62 21.73
C ARG A 26 22.81 -27.10 21.85
N ASN A 27 23.97 -26.46 22.01
CA ASN A 27 24.05 -24.99 22.12
C ASN A 27 24.10 -24.27 20.75
N GLN A 28 24.41 -24.98 19.66
CA GLN A 28 24.32 -24.41 18.30
C GLN A 28 22.90 -24.51 17.73
N GLN A 29 22.14 -25.56 18.04
CA GLN A 29 20.74 -25.67 17.61
C GLN A 29 19.79 -24.69 18.32
N ALA A 30 20.10 -24.30 19.58
CA ALA A 30 19.31 -23.30 20.29
C ALA A 30 19.48 -21.87 19.70
N ASN A 31 20.65 -21.56 19.14
CA ASN A 31 20.92 -20.29 18.47
C ASN A 31 20.51 -20.27 16.98
N SER A 32 20.37 -21.44 16.32
CA SER A 32 19.91 -21.49 14.93
C SER A 32 18.40 -21.26 14.79
N ALA A 33 17.59 -21.78 15.73
CA ALA A 33 16.13 -21.59 15.71
C ALA A 33 15.68 -20.13 15.92
N MET A 34 16.48 -19.31 16.61
CA MET A 34 16.24 -17.86 16.73
C MET A 34 16.72 -17.05 15.50
N ALA A 35 17.56 -17.63 14.64
CA ALA A 35 18.13 -16.97 13.46
C ALA A 35 17.36 -17.27 12.15
N GLU A 36 16.67 -18.41 12.08
CA GLU A 36 15.92 -18.87 10.89
C GLU A 36 14.79 -17.95 10.40
N PRO A 37 13.97 -17.30 11.26
CA PRO A 37 12.92 -16.39 10.79
C PRO A 37 13.49 -15.15 10.09
N LYS A 38 14.62 -14.62 10.61
CA LYS A 38 15.25 -13.41 10.08
C LYS A 38 15.93 -13.64 8.73
N THR A 39 16.42 -14.84 8.43
CA THR A 39 16.98 -15.15 7.11
C THR A 39 15.89 -15.42 6.06
N LYS A 40 14.78 -16.08 6.43
CA LYS A 40 13.66 -16.37 5.51
C LYS A 40 13.03 -15.09 4.94
N TYR A 41 12.85 -14.07 5.78
CA TYR A 41 12.16 -12.82 5.42
C TYR A 41 13.10 -11.64 5.10
N ASP A 42 14.41 -11.84 4.97
CA ASP A 42 15.38 -10.74 4.76
C ASP A 42 14.99 -9.79 3.61
N ARG A 43 14.59 -10.34 2.45
CA ARG A 43 14.22 -9.54 1.27
C ARG A 43 13.03 -8.64 1.52
N GLN A 44 12.01 -9.14 2.20
CA GLN A 44 10.79 -8.38 2.48
C GLN A 44 10.93 -7.44 3.68
N LEU A 45 11.78 -7.79 4.65
CA LEU A 45 12.18 -6.90 5.74
C LEU A 45 12.87 -5.63 5.23
N ARG A 46 13.60 -5.69 4.11
CA ARG A 46 14.17 -4.49 3.45
C ARG A 46 13.10 -3.56 2.88
N ILE A 47 11.89 -4.08 2.63
CA ILE A 47 10.77 -3.31 2.07
C ILE A 47 9.93 -2.71 3.19
N TRP A 48 9.44 -3.51 4.13
CA TRP A 48 8.51 -3.05 5.19
C TRP A 48 9.05 -3.06 6.61
N GLY A 49 10.30 -3.49 6.81
CA GLY A 49 10.95 -3.50 8.11
C GLY A 49 10.38 -4.52 9.08
N GLU A 50 10.98 -4.60 10.26
CA GLU A 50 10.54 -5.50 11.34
C GLU A 50 9.12 -5.15 11.82
N GLN A 51 8.76 -3.87 11.84
CA GLN A 51 7.42 -3.42 12.25
C GLN A 51 6.34 -3.91 11.27
N GLY A 52 6.58 -3.82 9.96
CA GLY A 52 5.65 -4.34 8.95
C GLY A 52 5.51 -5.86 9.07
N GLN A 53 6.63 -6.57 9.28
CA GLN A 53 6.60 -8.02 9.47
C GLN A 53 5.80 -8.44 10.71
N ALA A 54 6.01 -7.77 11.84
CA ALA A 54 5.28 -8.03 13.07
C ALA A 54 3.76 -7.77 12.91
N ALA A 55 3.36 -6.79 12.09
CA ALA A 55 1.96 -6.56 11.77
C ALA A 55 1.36 -7.72 10.95
N LEU A 56 2.10 -8.24 9.96
CA LEU A 56 1.69 -9.41 9.17
C LEU A 56 1.54 -10.66 10.04
N GLU A 57 2.54 -10.96 10.88
CA GLU A 57 2.54 -12.14 11.76
C GLU A 57 1.43 -12.12 12.82
N LYS A 58 0.89 -10.93 13.15
CA LYS A 58 -0.24 -10.77 14.07
C LYS A 58 -1.60 -10.84 13.37
N ALA A 59 -1.65 -10.59 12.06
CA ALA A 59 -2.91 -10.46 11.34
C ALA A 59 -3.60 -11.82 11.11
N SER A 60 -4.93 -11.78 11.15
CA SER A 60 -5.81 -12.92 10.87
C SER A 60 -6.66 -12.63 9.64
N ILE A 61 -6.53 -13.46 8.61
CA ILE A 61 -7.20 -13.32 7.31
C ILE A 61 -8.33 -14.33 7.16
N CYS A 62 -9.48 -13.88 6.68
CA CYS A 62 -10.54 -14.76 6.17
C CYS A 62 -10.58 -14.68 4.65
N LEU A 63 -10.54 -15.82 3.96
CA LEU A 63 -10.79 -15.90 2.52
C LEU A 63 -12.16 -16.53 2.27
N LEU A 64 -13.00 -15.85 1.49
CA LEU A 64 -14.25 -16.38 0.96
C LEU A 64 -14.05 -16.84 -0.49
N ASN A 65 -14.38 -18.11 -0.75
CA ASN A 65 -14.10 -18.87 -1.97
C ASN A 65 -12.60 -19.03 -2.24
N CYS A 66 -12.15 -20.28 -2.40
CA CYS A 66 -10.75 -20.63 -2.67
C CYS A 66 -10.54 -21.20 -4.07
N GLY A 67 -11.22 -20.60 -5.05
CA GLY A 67 -10.88 -20.76 -6.46
C GLY A 67 -9.46 -20.24 -6.79
N PRO A 68 -9.04 -20.27 -8.06
CA PRO A 68 -7.75 -19.78 -8.52
C PRO A 68 -7.35 -18.41 -7.95
N THR A 69 -8.22 -17.39 -8.02
CA THR A 69 -7.91 -16.02 -7.56
C THR A 69 -7.67 -15.98 -6.05
N GLY A 70 -8.54 -16.64 -5.28
CA GLY A 70 -8.41 -16.71 -3.82
C GLY A 70 -7.16 -17.47 -3.39
N SER A 71 -6.88 -18.59 -4.05
CA SER A 71 -5.69 -19.42 -3.81
C SER A 71 -4.40 -18.64 -4.11
N GLU A 72 -4.32 -17.99 -5.26
CA GLU A 72 -3.17 -17.14 -5.64
C GLU A 72 -2.96 -15.97 -4.67
N THR A 73 -4.04 -15.34 -4.22
CA THR A 73 -3.99 -14.27 -3.19
C THR A 73 -3.39 -14.80 -1.88
N LEU A 74 -3.90 -15.94 -1.37
CA LEU A 74 -3.42 -16.50 -0.12
C LEU A 74 -2.01 -17.05 -0.21
N LYS A 75 -1.60 -17.63 -1.35
CA LYS A 75 -0.22 -18.06 -1.59
C LYS A 75 0.76 -16.94 -1.25
N ASN A 76 0.53 -15.75 -1.79
CA ASN A 76 1.40 -14.60 -1.60
C ASN A 76 1.43 -14.14 -0.14
N LEU A 77 0.29 -14.14 0.55
CA LEU A 77 0.19 -13.77 1.97
C LEU A 77 0.85 -14.79 2.90
N VAL A 78 0.67 -16.08 2.61
CA VAL A 78 1.28 -17.19 3.37
C VAL A 78 2.79 -17.18 3.22
N LEU A 79 3.31 -17.00 2.00
CA LEU A 79 4.74 -16.81 1.75
C LEU A 79 5.28 -15.56 2.45
N GLY A 80 4.48 -14.49 2.53
CA GLY A 80 4.78 -13.26 3.27
C GLY A 80 4.77 -13.41 4.80
N GLY A 81 4.34 -14.55 5.35
CA GLY A 81 4.34 -14.80 6.79
C GLY A 81 3.16 -14.20 7.53
N ILE A 82 1.97 -14.20 6.92
CA ILE A 82 0.73 -13.82 7.62
C ILE A 82 0.47 -14.71 8.84
N GLY A 83 -0.05 -14.16 9.94
CA GLY A 83 -0.22 -14.90 11.20
C GLY A 83 -1.15 -16.11 11.10
N SER A 84 -2.36 -15.91 10.58
CA SER A 84 -3.32 -16.99 10.38
C SER A 84 -4.26 -16.74 9.22
N ILE A 85 -4.73 -17.83 8.62
CA ILE A 85 -5.73 -17.84 7.55
C ILE A 85 -6.92 -18.72 7.95
N THR A 86 -8.13 -18.31 7.58
CA THR A 86 -9.34 -19.13 7.61
C THR A 86 -9.98 -19.12 6.23
N VAL A 87 -10.09 -20.28 5.60
CA VAL A 87 -10.68 -20.43 4.26
C VAL A 87 -12.12 -20.91 4.38
N VAL A 88 -13.06 -20.18 3.80
CA VAL A 88 -14.48 -20.51 3.75
C VAL A 88 -14.86 -20.85 2.31
N ASP A 89 -15.11 -22.12 2.04
CA ASP A 89 -15.58 -22.60 0.74
C ASP A 89 -16.37 -23.91 0.92
N GLY A 90 -17.63 -23.91 0.50
CA GLY A 90 -18.51 -25.08 0.53
C GLY A 90 -18.34 -26.02 -0.66
N SER A 91 -17.52 -25.64 -1.64
CA SER A 91 -17.35 -26.39 -2.89
C SER A 91 -16.41 -27.58 -2.71
N LYS A 92 -16.62 -28.60 -3.55
CA LYS A 92 -15.70 -29.71 -3.72
C LYS A 92 -14.74 -29.42 -4.86
N VAL A 93 -13.60 -30.10 -4.86
CA VAL A 93 -12.67 -30.07 -6.00
C VAL A 93 -13.30 -30.80 -7.18
N GLU A 94 -13.42 -30.12 -8.31
CA GLU A 94 -13.90 -30.63 -9.58
C GLU A 94 -12.73 -30.88 -10.55
N LEU A 95 -12.97 -31.62 -11.63
CA LEU A 95 -11.92 -31.88 -12.64
C LEU A 95 -11.38 -30.59 -13.28
N GLY A 96 -12.24 -29.58 -13.44
CA GLY A 96 -11.83 -28.27 -13.96
C GLY A 96 -10.81 -27.56 -13.07
N ASP A 97 -10.90 -27.76 -11.74
CA ASP A 97 -9.99 -27.12 -10.77
C ASP A 97 -8.54 -27.59 -10.97
N LEU A 98 -8.34 -28.82 -11.45
CA LEU A 98 -7.00 -29.36 -11.73
C LEU A 98 -6.25 -28.57 -12.82
N GLY A 99 -7.00 -27.89 -13.70
CA GLY A 99 -6.46 -27.12 -14.81
C GLY A 99 -6.10 -25.67 -14.44
N ASN A 100 -6.69 -25.12 -13.38
CA ASN A 100 -6.55 -23.70 -13.05
C ASN A 100 -6.20 -23.40 -11.58
N ASN A 101 -6.14 -24.41 -10.71
CA ASN A 101 -5.70 -24.25 -9.32
C ASN A 101 -4.53 -25.20 -9.01
N PHE A 102 -3.33 -24.62 -8.85
CA PHE A 102 -2.09 -25.40 -8.64
C PHE A 102 -1.99 -26.03 -7.24
N MET A 103 -2.92 -25.73 -6.32
CA MET A 103 -2.94 -26.25 -4.95
C MET A 103 -3.74 -27.54 -4.78
N VAL A 104 -4.33 -28.05 -5.86
CA VAL A 104 -5.10 -29.31 -5.88
C VAL A 104 -4.56 -30.25 -6.94
N ASP A 105 -4.71 -31.55 -6.72
CA ASP A 105 -4.32 -32.59 -7.67
C ASP A 105 -5.43 -33.64 -7.85
N GLU A 106 -5.20 -34.65 -8.69
CA GLU A 106 -6.18 -35.70 -8.97
C GLU A 106 -6.71 -36.40 -7.71
N SER A 107 -5.90 -36.48 -6.64
CA SER A 107 -6.33 -37.10 -5.39
C SER A 107 -7.30 -36.22 -4.59
N SER A 108 -7.29 -34.90 -4.84
CA SER A 108 -8.18 -33.93 -4.21
C SER A 108 -9.61 -33.97 -4.78
N VAL A 109 -9.83 -34.51 -5.97
CA VAL A 109 -11.14 -34.50 -6.65
C VAL A 109 -12.23 -35.12 -5.77
N GLY A 110 -13.35 -34.40 -5.61
CA GLY A 110 -14.47 -34.79 -4.76
C GLY A 110 -14.27 -34.50 -3.26
N GLN A 111 -13.08 -34.08 -2.83
CA GLN A 111 -12.83 -33.59 -1.47
C GLN A 111 -13.19 -32.11 -1.33
N SER A 112 -13.28 -31.63 -0.10
CA SER A 112 -13.47 -30.21 0.22
C SER A 112 -12.32 -29.37 -0.33
N ARG A 113 -12.64 -28.37 -1.15
CA ARG A 113 -11.64 -27.48 -1.75
C ARG A 113 -10.94 -26.66 -0.67
N ALA A 114 -11.67 -26.14 0.30
CA ALA A 114 -11.12 -25.38 1.43
C ALA A 114 -10.08 -26.21 2.21
N LYS A 115 -10.39 -27.49 2.47
CA LYS A 115 -9.49 -28.41 3.18
C LYS A 115 -8.20 -28.66 2.39
N CYS A 116 -8.32 -28.99 1.10
CA CYS A 116 -7.16 -29.28 0.24
C CYS A 116 -6.24 -28.06 0.11
N VAL A 117 -6.82 -26.88 -0.17
CA VAL A 117 -6.08 -25.62 -0.29
C VAL A 117 -5.38 -25.26 1.03
N CYS A 118 -6.06 -25.39 2.17
CA CYS A 118 -5.43 -25.15 3.47
C CYS A 118 -4.26 -26.08 3.76
N ALA A 119 -4.39 -27.37 3.43
CA ALA A 119 -3.29 -28.33 3.61
C ALA A 119 -2.06 -27.92 2.79
N PHE A 120 -2.26 -27.57 1.52
CA PHE A 120 -1.18 -27.12 0.66
C PHE A 120 -0.53 -25.81 1.17
N LEU A 121 -1.34 -24.82 1.56
CA LEU A 121 -0.83 -23.55 2.10
C LEU A 121 -0.03 -23.76 3.39
N GLN A 122 -0.44 -24.71 4.24
CA GLN A 122 0.29 -25.06 5.46
C GLN A 122 1.69 -25.66 5.15
N GLU A 123 1.85 -26.37 4.03
CA GLU A 123 3.14 -26.86 3.54
C GLU A 123 4.05 -25.73 3.04
N LEU A 124 3.47 -24.67 2.45
CA LEU A 124 4.24 -23.51 1.96
C LEU A 124 4.90 -22.73 3.10
N ASN A 125 4.24 -22.63 4.25
CA ASN A 125 4.77 -21.95 5.42
C ASN A 125 4.16 -22.50 6.72
N ASP A 126 4.95 -23.30 7.43
CA ASP A 126 4.61 -23.95 8.70
C ASP A 126 4.36 -22.98 9.85
N ALA A 127 4.88 -21.74 9.76
CA ALA A 127 4.62 -20.69 10.74
C ALA A 127 3.18 -20.12 10.68
N VAL A 128 2.50 -20.26 9.53
CA VAL A 128 1.15 -19.72 9.34
C VAL A 128 0.12 -20.72 9.85
N LYS A 129 -0.87 -20.27 10.63
CA LYS A 129 -1.94 -21.15 11.10
C LYS A 129 -3.08 -21.19 10.08
N ALA A 130 -3.30 -22.33 9.44
CA ALA A 130 -4.41 -22.52 8.50
C ALA A 130 -5.62 -23.22 9.15
N LYS A 131 -6.82 -22.68 8.89
CA LYS A 131 -8.12 -23.29 9.24
C LYS A 131 -9.06 -23.23 8.04
N PHE A 132 -10.05 -24.12 7.99
CA PHE A 132 -11.06 -24.11 6.94
C PHE A 132 -12.47 -24.30 7.50
N ILE A 133 -13.47 -23.85 6.74
CA ILE A 133 -14.91 -24.01 6.99
C ILE A 133 -15.57 -24.44 5.67
N GLU A 134 -16.31 -25.55 5.72
CA GLU A 134 -17.00 -26.14 4.57
C GLU A 134 -18.42 -25.58 4.46
N GLU A 135 -18.54 -24.27 4.25
CA GLU A 135 -19.80 -23.56 4.09
C GLU A 135 -19.72 -22.58 2.93
N TYR A 136 -20.84 -22.37 2.22
CA TYR A 136 -20.89 -21.37 1.15
C TYR A 136 -20.90 -19.96 1.72
N PRO A 137 -20.04 -19.04 1.23
CA PRO A 137 -19.97 -17.67 1.77
C PRO A 137 -21.30 -16.93 1.83
N LYS A 138 -22.18 -17.11 0.84
CA LYS A 138 -23.52 -16.50 0.83
C LYS A 138 -24.33 -16.89 2.08
N ALA A 139 -24.34 -18.18 2.41
CA ALA A 139 -25.07 -18.68 3.58
C ALA A 139 -24.47 -18.13 4.89
N LEU A 140 -23.14 -18.08 4.96
CA LEU A 140 -22.43 -17.57 6.15
C LEU A 140 -22.69 -16.07 6.38
N ILE A 141 -22.68 -15.28 5.31
CA ILE A 141 -23.00 -13.84 5.33
C ILE A 141 -24.42 -13.60 5.84
N GLU A 142 -25.37 -14.45 5.47
CA GLU A 142 -26.78 -14.31 5.86
C GLU A 142 -27.06 -14.82 7.28
N THR A 143 -26.43 -15.91 7.69
CA THR A 143 -26.79 -16.62 8.92
C THR A 143 -25.92 -16.26 10.13
N ASN A 144 -24.66 -15.86 9.92
CA ASN A 144 -23.72 -15.59 11.02
C ASN A 144 -22.79 -14.39 10.71
N PRO A 145 -23.33 -13.16 10.63
CA PRO A 145 -22.52 -11.96 10.35
C PRO A 145 -21.46 -11.69 11.43
N ALA A 146 -21.70 -12.10 12.69
CA ALA A 146 -20.75 -11.93 13.78
C ALA A 146 -19.46 -12.76 13.59
N PHE A 147 -19.47 -13.77 12.71
CA PHE A 147 -18.28 -14.54 12.36
C PHE A 147 -17.12 -13.65 11.88
N PHE A 148 -17.43 -12.58 11.15
CA PHE A 148 -16.40 -11.78 10.49
C PHE A 148 -15.62 -10.86 11.45
N SER A 149 -16.18 -10.53 12.62
CA SER A 149 -15.58 -9.57 13.56
C SER A 149 -14.27 -10.05 14.20
N GLN A 150 -13.93 -11.34 14.06
CA GLN A 150 -12.70 -11.90 14.62
C GLN A 150 -11.47 -11.70 13.71
N PHE A 151 -11.66 -11.26 12.46
CA PHE A 151 -10.58 -11.15 11.49
C PHE A 151 -10.02 -9.73 11.44
N THR A 152 -8.73 -9.64 11.11
CA THR A 152 -8.10 -8.36 10.76
C THR A 152 -8.60 -7.88 9.40
N LEU A 153 -8.72 -8.80 8.45
CA LEU A 153 -9.14 -8.51 7.09
C LEU A 153 -9.85 -9.71 6.46
N VAL A 154 -10.88 -9.43 5.68
CA VAL A 154 -11.61 -10.40 4.84
C VAL A 154 -11.26 -10.17 3.38
N ILE A 155 -10.97 -11.25 2.66
CA ILE A 155 -10.77 -11.28 1.20
C ILE A 155 -11.94 -12.07 0.62
N ALA A 156 -12.74 -11.44 -0.23
CA ALA A 156 -13.87 -12.09 -0.86
C ALA A 156 -13.62 -12.24 -2.36
N THR A 157 -13.59 -13.48 -2.84
CA THR A 157 -13.37 -13.77 -4.27
C THR A 157 -14.60 -14.34 -4.93
N GLN A 158 -14.82 -14.01 -6.22
CA GLN A 158 -15.95 -14.49 -7.02
C GLN A 158 -17.33 -14.31 -6.34
N LEU A 159 -17.48 -13.28 -5.49
CA LEU A 159 -18.70 -13.04 -4.72
C LEU A 159 -19.66 -12.15 -5.51
N VAL A 160 -20.95 -12.50 -5.58
CA VAL A 160 -21.99 -11.75 -6.32
C VAL A 160 -22.41 -10.45 -5.64
N GLU A 161 -22.94 -9.48 -6.40
CA GLU A 161 -23.27 -8.12 -5.92
C GLU A 161 -24.04 -8.05 -4.60
N ASP A 162 -25.16 -8.79 -4.46
CA ASP A 162 -25.99 -8.77 -3.24
C ASP A 162 -25.19 -9.17 -1.99
N SER A 163 -24.32 -10.19 -2.13
CA SER A 163 -23.45 -10.63 -1.04
C SER A 163 -22.31 -9.64 -0.79
N MET A 164 -21.80 -8.96 -1.82
CA MET A 164 -20.80 -7.89 -1.66
C MET A 164 -21.35 -6.73 -0.82
N VAL A 165 -22.57 -6.26 -1.13
CA VAL A 165 -23.23 -5.16 -0.40
C VAL A 165 -23.47 -5.54 1.06
N LYS A 166 -23.98 -6.74 1.33
CA LYS A 166 -24.20 -7.23 2.70
C LYS A 166 -22.89 -7.35 3.47
N LEU A 167 -21.86 -7.96 2.87
CA LEU A 167 -20.56 -8.15 3.52
C LEU A 167 -19.85 -6.82 3.80
N ASP A 168 -19.97 -5.84 2.90
CA ASP A 168 -19.42 -4.49 3.11
C ASP A 168 -19.99 -3.84 4.38
N ARG A 169 -21.31 -3.89 4.57
CA ARG A 169 -21.97 -3.37 5.77
C ARG A 169 -21.49 -4.09 7.05
N ILE A 170 -21.48 -5.42 7.02
CA ILE A 170 -21.04 -6.26 8.16
C ILE A 170 -19.60 -5.91 8.55
N CYS A 171 -18.68 -5.89 7.59
CA CYS A 171 -17.27 -5.60 7.85
C CYS A 171 -17.06 -4.17 8.37
N ARG A 172 -17.78 -3.17 7.82
CA ARG A 172 -17.69 -1.78 8.29
C ARG A 172 -18.19 -1.60 9.72
N GLU A 173 -19.31 -2.23 10.07
CA GLU A 173 -19.85 -2.20 11.44
C GLU A 173 -18.89 -2.87 12.43
N ALA A 174 -18.21 -3.95 12.00
CA ALA A 174 -17.22 -4.66 12.81
C ALA A 174 -15.81 -4.05 12.80
N ASN A 175 -15.57 -2.97 12.04
CA ASN A 175 -14.24 -2.39 11.78
C ASN A 175 -13.22 -3.40 11.21
N VAL A 176 -13.71 -4.32 10.38
CA VAL A 176 -12.91 -5.32 9.66
C VAL A 176 -12.60 -4.78 8.26
N MET A 177 -11.34 -4.89 7.84
CA MET A 177 -10.94 -4.47 6.49
C MET A 177 -11.45 -5.48 5.47
N LEU A 178 -11.88 -5.02 4.29
CA LEU A 178 -12.45 -5.90 3.26
C LEU A 178 -11.82 -5.62 1.90
N ILE A 179 -11.48 -6.68 1.17
CA ILE A 179 -11.09 -6.62 -0.24
C ILE A 179 -11.96 -7.58 -1.04
N PHE A 180 -12.52 -7.09 -2.14
CA PHE A 180 -13.12 -7.91 -3.18
C PHE A 180 -12.13 -8.11 -4.32
N ALA A 181 -12.04 -9.33 -4.82
CA ALA A 181 -11.26 -9.64 -6.02
C ALA A 181 -12.06 -10.58 -6.93
N ARG A 182 -12.08 -10.30 -8.23
CA ARG A 182 -12.77 -11.18 -9.19
C ARG A 182 -11.94 -11.33 -10.45
N SER A 183 -11.91 -12.54 -11.00
CA SER A 183 -11.43 -12.82 -12.35
C SER A 183 -12.56 -13.40 -13.19
N TYR A 184 -12.63 -12.96 -14.45
CA TYR A 184 -13.66 -13.35 -15.40
C TYR A 184 -13.07 -13.30 -16.83
N GLY A 185 -12.75 -14.46 -17.38
CA GLY A 185 -12.01 -14.60 -18.64
C GLY A 185 -10.67 -13.89 -18.59
N LEU A 186 -10.45 -12.96 -19.52
CA LEU A 186 -9.24 -12.12 -19.58
C LEU A 186 -9.38 -10.79 -18.83
N THR A 187 -10.43 -10.56 -18.04
CA THR A 187 -10.56 -9.37 -17.19
C THR A 187 -10.66 -9.73 -15.71
N GLY A 188 -10.43 -8.75 -14.84
CA GLY A 188 -10.64 -8.90 -13.41
C GLY A 188 -10.58 -7.57 -12.69
N PHE A 189 -11.05 -7.55 -11.45
CA PHE A 189 -11.02 -6.37 -10.61
C PHE A 189 -10.54 -6.66 -9.19
N VAL A 190 -10.05 -5.60 -8.54
CA VAL A 190 -9.84 -5.56 -7.09
C VAL A 190 -10.48 -4.29 -6.54
N ARG A 191 -11.27 -4.42 -5.47
CA ARG A 191 -11.93 -3.29 -4.80
C ARG A 191 -11.76 -3.40 -3.29
N ILE A 192 -11.07 -2.42 -2.71
CA ILE A 192 -10.86 -2.30 -1.26
C ILE A 192 -12.05 -1.59 -0.63
N SER A 193 -12.68 -2.13 0.40
CA SER A 193 -13.78 -1.48 1.12
C SER A 193 -13.52 -1.37 2.62
N LEU A 194 -13.47 -0.14 3.12
CA LEU A 194 -13.44 0.21 4.53
C LEU A 194 -13.79 1.69 4.71
N LYS A 195 -14.11 2.11 5.94
CA LYS A 195 -14.48 3.51 6.21
C LYS A 195 -13.31 4.46 5.97
N GLU A 196 -12.19 4.18 6.60
CA GLU A 196 -11.00 5.03 6.60
C GLU A 196 -9.74 4.18 6.81
N HIS A 197 -8.67 4.52 6.10
CA HIS A 197 -7.35 3.97 6.29
C HIS A 197 -6.32 5.09 6.47
N THR A 198 -5.59 5.06 7.57
CA THR A 198 -4.59 6.07 7.92
C THR A 198 -3.19 5.49 7.76
N VAL A 199 -2.36 6.14 6.95
CA VAL A 199 -1.00 5.72 6.61
C VAL A 199 0.00 6.71 7.19
N ILE A 200 0.95 6.20 7.97
CA ILE A 200 2.07 7.00 8.49
C ILE A 200 3.25 6.91 7.52
N GLU A 201 3.66 5.69 7.14
CA GLU A 201 4.80 5.46 6.25
C GLU A 201 4.33 5.22 4.80
N SER A 202 3.93 6.30 4.11
CA SER A 202 3.41 6.21 2.73
C SER A 202 4.45 5.86 1.67
N LYS A 203 5.74 5.97 1.98
CA LYS A 203 6.89 5.61 1.11
C LYS A 203 6.74 6.14 -0.32
N PRO A 204 6.62 7.46 -0.51
CA PRO A 204 6.56 8.06 -1.85
C PRO A 204 7.85 7.80 -2.63
N ASP A 205 7.72 7.48 -3.93
CA ASP A 205 8.87 7.25 -4.83
C ASP A 205 9.76 8.49 -4.97
N HIS A 206 9.14 9.67 -4.95
CA HIS A 206 9.82 10.95 -5.04
C HIS A 206 9.37 11.85 -3.89
N PHE A 207 10.31 12.15 -3.00
CA PHE A 207 10.10 13.06 -1.89
C PHE A 207 11.31 13.95 -1.69
N LEU A 208 11.06 15.23 -1.44
CA LEU A 208 12.14 16.18 -1.17
C LEU A 208 12.67 15.95 0.23
N ASP A 209 13.99 15.78 0.35
CA ASP A 209 14.66 15.73 1.64
C ASP A 209 14.30 16.98 2.47
N ASP A 210 13.97 16.77 3.75
CA ASP A 210 13.62 17.88 4.66
C ASP A 210 14.88 18.60 5.17
N LEU A 211 15.58 19.28 4.24
CA LEU A 211 16.85 19.94 4.51
C LEU A 211 16.71 21.32 5.16
N ARG A 212 15.51 21.92 5.15
CA ARG A 212 15.23 23.27 5.67
C ARG A 212 16.13 24.39 5.14
N LEU A 213 16.65 24.25 3.91
CA LEU A 213 17.55 25.25 3.31
C LEU A 213 16.88 26.62 3.10
N ASN A 214 15.56 26.63 2.91
CA ASN A 214 14.76 27.85 2.77
C ASN A 214 14.53 28.58 4.11
N ASN A 215 14.71 27.90 5.25
CA ASN A 215 14.64 28.48 6.58
C ASN A 215 15.47 27.65 7.60
N PRO A 216 16.82 27.73 7.54
CA PRO A 216 17.67 27.00 8.47
C PRO A 216 17.41 27.42 9.92
N TRP A 217 17.37 26.46 10.83
CA TRP A 217 17.24 26.73 12.27
C TRP A 217 18.60 27.17 12.85
N PRO A 218 18.65 27.80 14.04
CA PRO A 218 19.84 28.47 14.55
C PRO A 218 21.10 27.60 14.59
N GLU A 219 20.97 26.34 14.99
CA GLU A 219 22.08 25.41 15.14
C GLU A 219 22.68 25.01 13.78
N LEU A 220 21.86 24.87 12.74
CA LEU A 220 22.35 24.63 11.37
C LEU A 220 23.09 25.84 10.82
N ARG A 221 22.58 27.06 11.05
CA ARG A 221 23.28 28.30 10.65
C ARG A 221 24.60 28.44 11.36
N SER A 222 24.59 28.28 12.68
CA SER A 222 25.81 28.38 13.50
C SER A 222 26.87 27.40 13.04
N PHE A 223 26.50 26.15 12.72
CA PHE A 223 27.44 25.19 12.14
C PHE A 223 27.96 25.63 10.77
N ALA A 224 27.10 26.11 9.88
CA ALA A 224 27.52 26.61 8.58
C ALA A 224 28.49 27.81 8.70
N GLU A 225 28.31 28.69 9.68
CA GLU A 225 29.20 29.82 9.97
C GLU A 225 30.61 29.38 10.38
N THR A 226 30.77 28.22 11.03
CA THR A 226 32.09 27.71 11.45
C THR A 226 32.97 27.24 10.30
N ILE A 227 32.39 26.91 9.16
CA ILE A 227 33.09 26.40 7.99
C ILE A 227 33.50 27.60 7.15
N ASP A 228 34.71 27.66 6.59
CA ASP A 228 35.10 28.69 5.62
C ASP A 228 35.04 28.12 4.20
N LEU A 229 34.34 28.79 3.28
CA LEU A 229 34.30 28.38 1.87
C LEU A 229 35.49 28.89 1.06
N ASN A 230 36.26 29.86 1.58
CA ASN A 230 37.46 30.37 0.93
C ASN A 230 38.73 29.69 1.45
N VAL A 231 38.60 28.47 1.98
CA VAL A 231 39.72 27.72 2.53
C VAL A 231 40.79 27.48 1.44
N PRO A 232 42.07 27.80 1.68
CA PRO A 232 43.12 27.63 0.68
C PRO A 232 43.42 26.16 0.34
N ASP A 233 43.09 25.25 1.26
CA ASP A 233 43.29 23.81 1.06
C ASP A 233 42.26 23.25 0.05
N PRO A 234 42.71 22.80 -1.14
CA PRO A 234 41.81 22.27 -2.16
C PRO A 234 41.07 21.01 -1.70
N VAL A 235 41.67 20.22 -0.79
CA VAL A 235 41.03 19.00 -0.29
C VAL A 235 39.87 19.37 0.63
N ALA A 236 40.07 20.26 1.60
CA ALA A 236 38.99 20.76 2.46
C ALA A 236 37.85 21.39 1.65
N HIS A 237 38.16 22.17 0.62
CA HIS A 237 37.16 22.80 -0.24
C HIS A 237 36.28 21.76 -0.97
N LYS A 238 36.91 20.75 -1.60
CA LYS A 238 36.23 19.64 -2.32
C LYS A 238 35.37 18.73 -1.43
N HIS A 239 35.65 18.71 -0.13
CA HIS A 239 34.97 17.83 0.83
C HIS A 239 33.99 18.60 1.74
N THR A 240 33.66 19.85 1.40
CA THR A 240 32.61 20.60 2.08
C THR A 240 31.22 20.11 1.62
N PRO A 241 30.32 19.70 2.54
CA PRO A 241 29.02 19.16 2.14
C PRO A 241 28.17 20.20 1.39
N TYR A 242 27.47 19.78 0.33
CA TYR A 242 26.69 20.69 -0.52
C TYR A 242 25.60 21.45 0.27
N ILE A 243 25.07 20.86 1.34
CA ILE A 243 24.09 21.50 2.23
C ILE A 243 24.67 22.79 2.83
N ILE A 244 25.93 22.75 3.28
CA ILE A 244 26.61 23.92 3.86
C ILE A 244 26.88 24.98 2.80
N ILE A 245 27.31 24.55 1.61
CA ILE A 245 27.49 25.45 0.46
C ILE A 245 26.17 26.18 0.18
N LEU A 246 25.06 25.45 0.10
CA LEU A 246 23.74 26.04 -0.18
C LEU A 246 23.25 26.98 0.92
N VAL A 247 23.43 26.65 2.20
CA VAL A 247 23.08 27.55 3.31
C VAL A 247 23.84 28.88 3.18
N LYS A 248 25.14 28.82 2.94
CA LYS A 248 25.97 30.03 2.81
C LYS A 248 25.67 30.85 1.56
N MET A 249 25.50 30.18 0.42
CA MET A 249 25.14 30.86 -0.83
C MET A 249 23.77 31.52 -0.71
N ALA A 250 22.81 30.88 -0.04
CA ALA A 250 21.50 31.47 0.23
C ALA A 250 21.59 32.72 1.11
N GLU A 251 22.47 32.72 2.12
CA GLU A 251 22.71 33.90 2.97
C GLU A 251 23.42 35.03 2.24
N GLU A 252 24.40 34.73 1.38
CA GLU A 252 25.05 35.70 0.52
C GLU A 252 24.07 36.33 -0.49
N TRP A 253 23.24 35.49 -1.10
CA TRP A 253 22.16 35.95 -1.97
C TRP A 253 21.20 36.87 -1.19
N ALA A 254 20.76 36.46 0.00
CA ALA A 254 19.84 37.25 0.81
C ALA A 254 20.45 38.61 1.21
N LYS A 255 21.75 38.68 1.52
CA LYS A 255 22.44 39.95 1.81
C LYS A 255 22.40 40.93 0.65
N SER A 256 22.51 40.44 -0.58
CA SER A 256 22.47 41.27 -1.81
C SER A 256 21.04 41.57 -2.31
N HIS A 257 20.03 40.83 -1.84
CA HIS A 257 18.63 40.90 -2.32
C HIS A 257 17.62 41.23 -1.22
N GLY A 258 18.01 42.06 -0.24
CA GLY A 258 17.09 42.57 0.78
C GLY A 258 16.47 41.50 1.67
N GLY A 259 17.22 40.43 1.95
CA GLY A 259 16.78 39.29 2.77
C GLY A 259 15.95 38.24 2.04
N SER A 260 15.70 38.41 0.73
CA SER A 260 14.84 37.52 -0.05
C SER A 260 15.61 36.39 -0.71
N LEU A 261 15.00 35.19 -0.77
CA LEU A 261 15.52 34.04 -1.51
C LEU A 261 15.14 34.11 -3.01
N PRO A 262 15.84 33.36 -3.89
CA PRO A 262 15.54 33.36 -5.32
C PRO A 262 14.11 32.89 -5.62
N SER A 263 13.31 33.71 -6.31
CA SER A 263 11.90 33.41 -6.58
C SER A 263 11.55 33.35 -8.07
N SER A 264 12.07 34.29 -8.88
CA SER A 264 11.89 34.32 -10.34
C SER A 264 12.77 33.32 -11.06
N ARG A 265 12.45 33.01 -12.33
CA ARG A 265 13.26 32.11 -13.16
C ARG A 265 14.66 32.67 -13.36
N GLU A 266 14.75 33.99 -13.52
CA GLU A 266 15.99 34.75 -13.69
C GLU A 266 16.83 34.69 -12.41
N ALA A 267 16.24 34.99 -11.25
CA ALA A 267 16.90 34.91 -9.95
C ALA A 267 17.41 33.49 -9.65
N LYS A 268 16.62 32.46 -9.98
CA LYS A 268 17.03 31.06 -9.81
C LYS A 268 18.22 30.68 -10.70
N ARG A 269 18.28 31.24 -11.91
CA ARG A 269 19.43 31.06 -12.82
C ARG A 269 20.66 31.77 -12.27
N GLU A 270 20.51 33.02 -11.83
CA GLU A 270 21.59 33.81 -11.23
C GLU A 270 22.14 33.16 -9.95
N PHE A 271 21.28 32.59 -9.12
CA PHE A 271 21.71 31.84 -7.95
C PHE A 271 22.56 30.60 -8.30
N LYS A 272 22.21 29.89 -9.39
CA LYS A 272 23.05 28.79 -9.89
C LYS A 272 24.41 29.27 -10.39
N GLU A 273 24.45 30.40 -11.08
CA GLU A 273 25.72 31.01 -11.51
C GLU A 273 26.55 31.52 -10.31
N LEU A 274 25.92 32.00 -9.24
CA LEU A 274 26.60 32.35 -7.98
C LEU A 274 27.32 31.14 -7.38
N ILE A 275 26.63 29.99 -7.26
CA ILE A 275 27.24 28.74 -6.77
C ILE A 275 28.41 28.35 -7.68
N LYS A 276 28.20 28.40 -9.00
CA LYS A 276 29.20 28.02 -10.00
C LYS A 276 30.44 28.91 -9.99
N THR A 277 30.30 30.20 -9.67
CA THR A 277 31.42 31.15 -9.62
C THR A 277 32.30 30.91 -8.38
N ASN A 278 31.74 30.32 -7.33
CA ASN A 278 32.47 29.89 -6.13
C ASN A 278 33.15 28.51 -6.29
N MET A 279 32.91 27.82 -7.41
CA MET A 279 33.60 26.58 -7.75
C MET A 279 35.00 26.90 -8.28
N VAL A 280 36.04 26.39 -7.62
CA VAL A 280 37.45 26.68 -7.93
C VAL A 280 37.96 25.80 -9.08
N SER A 281 37.46 24.57 -9.16
CA SER A 281 37.87 23.59 -10.18
C SER A 281 36.68 22.86 -10.80
N THR A 282 36.81 22.38 -12.03
CA THR A 282 35.71 21.69 -12.74
C THR A 282 35.43 20.28 -12.21
N ASP A 283 36.32 19.74 -11.38
CA ASP A 283 36.21 18.41 -10.77
C ASP A 283 35.63 18.43 -9.34
N GLU A 284 34.98 19.52 -8.93
CA GLU A 284 34.37 19.65 -7.60
C GLU A 284 32.94 19.11 -7.56
N ASP A 285 32.82 17.81 -7.26
CA ASP A 285 31.52 17.13 -7.26
C ASP A 285 30.56 17.67 -6.20
N ASN A 286 31.05 18.14 -5.05
CA ASN A 286 30.22 18.81 -4.03
C ASN A 286 29.54 20.09 -4.53
N TYR A 287 30.20 20.88 -5.38
CA TYR A 287 29.59 22.06 -6.02
C TYR A 287 28.63 21.67 -7.15
N LYS A 288 28.91 20.60 -7.90
CA LYS A 288 27.95 20.05 -8.87
C LYS A 288 26.66 19.59 -8.17
N GLU A 289 26.81 18.83 -7.08
CA GLU A 289 25.69 18.44 -6.20
C GLU A 289 24.93 19.67 -5.68
N ALA A 290 25.63 20.73 -5.25
CA ALA A 290 24.99 21.98 -4.82
C ALA A 290 24.18 22.64 -5.95
N ILE A 291 24.72 22.72 -7.16
CA ILE A 291 24.01 23.30 -8.32
C ILE A 291 22.75 22.48 -8.65
N GLU A 292 22.85 21.15 -8.64
CA GLU A 292 21.73 20.24 -8.87
C GLU A 292 20.67 20.37 -7.78
N ALA A 293 21.08 20.45 -6.52
CA ALA A 293 20.20 20.57 -5.35
C ALA A 293 19.75 22.01 -5.04
N SER A 294 20.23 23.02 -5.77
CA SER A 294 19.95 24.44 -5.51
C SER A 294 18.46 24.78 -5.44
N PHE A 295 17.61 24.01 -6.13
CA PHE A 295 16.16 24.21 -6.08
C PHE A 295 15.53 23.95 -4.71
N LYS A 296 16.21 23.20 -3.83
CA LYS A 296 15.80 22.97 -2.45
C LYS A 296 15.87 24.25 -1.59
N VAL A 297 16.71 25.23 -1.98
CA VAL A 297 16.82 26.54 -1.29
C VAL A 297 15.55 27.37 -1.45
N PHE A 298 14.90 27.29 -2.60
CA PHE A 298 13.71 28.07 -2.92
C PHE A 298 12.44 27.22 -3.02
N ALA A 299 12.44 26.05 -2.36
CA ALA A 299 11.25 25.26 -2.15
C ALA A 299 10.23 26.06 -1.29
N PRO A 300 8.92 25.90 -1.52
CA PRO A 300 7.88 26.53 -0.70
C PRO A 300 8.10 26.24 0.79
N ARG A 301 7.89 27.25 1.63
CA ARG A 301 7.91 27.11 3.10
C ARG A 301 6.61 26.47 3.59
N GLY A 302 6.69 25.81 4.74
CA GLY A 302 5.55 25.22 5.43
C GLY A 302 5.23 23.79 4.99
N ILE A 303 3.95 23.45 5.15
CA ILE A 303 3.43 22.10 4.89
C ILE A 303 2.73 22.01 3.53
N SER A 304 2.67 20.79 2.98
CA SER A 304 1.99 20.51 1.73
C SER A 304 0.46 20.68 1.87
N SER A 305 -0.24 20.87 0.74
CA SER A 305 -1.70 20.92 0.71
C SER A 305 -2.34 19.66 1.28
N ASN A 306 -1.75 18.49 1.01
CA ASN A 306 -2.20 17.21 1.56
C ASN A 306 -2.09 17.20 3.10
N LEU A 307 -0.94 17.57 3.66
CA LEU A 307 -0.80 17.62 5.13
C LEU A 307 -1.72 18.68 5.76
N GLN A 308 -1.93 19.81 5.07
CA GLN A 308 -2.88 20.83 5.51
C GLN A 308 -4.31 20.30 5.59
N GLN A 309 -4.73 19.46 4.63
CA GLN A 309 -6.04 18.79 4.66
C GLN A 309 -6.13 17.83 5.85
N VAL A 310 -5.08 17.04 6.12
CA VAL A 310 -5.06 16.10 7.25
C VAL A 310 -5.18 16.82 8.59
N ILE A 311 -4.42 17.88 8.84
CA ILE A 311 -4.47 18.57 10.15
C ILE A 311 -5.76 19.41 10.35
N ASN A 312 -6.43 19.77 9.26
CA ASN A 312 -7.70 20.49 9.29
C ASN A 312 -8.91 19.56 9.20
N ASP A 313 -8.70 18.25 9.12
CA ASP A 313 -9.77 17.28 9.08
C ASP A 313 -10.58 17.31 10.38
N SER A 314 -11.90 17.11 10.27
CA SER A 314 -12.79 17.01 11.43
C SER A 314 -12.37 15.94 12.42
N CYS A 315 -11.73 14.85 11.96
CA CYS A 315 -11.24 13.79 12.84
C CYS A 315 -10.06 14.21 13.72
N ALA A 316 -9.41 15.35 13.44
CA ALA A 316 -8.39 15.92 14.33
C ALA A 316 -8.98 16.59 15.58
N GLU A 317 -10.30 16.81 15.63
CA GLU A 317 -11.01 17.23 16.84
C GLU A 317 -11.33 15.99 17.69
N VAL A 318 -10.37 15.63 18.54
CA VAL A 318 -10.32 14.31 19.19
C VAL A 318 -11.12 14.21 20.49
N ASP A 319 -11.61 13.00 20.75
CA ASP A 319 -12.31 12.56 21.95
C ASP A 319 -11.75 11.21 22.48
N SER A 320 -12.37 10.63 23.49
CA SER A 320 -11.92 9.37 24.10
C SER A 320 -11.96 8.16 23.15
N ASN A 321 -12.72 8.23 22.06
CA ASN A 321 -12.88 7.14 21.08
C ASN A 321 -11.98 7.32 19.84
N SER A 322 -11.30 8.45 19.74
CA SER A 322 -10.44 8.78 18.61
C SER A 322 -9.23 7.87 18.51
N SER A 323 -8.84 7.56 17.27
CA SER A 323 -7.70 6.68 17.00
C SER A 323 -6.37 7.33 17.38
N ASP A 324 -5.36 6.51 17.66
CA ASP A 324 -4.01 6.99 17.98
C ASP A 324 -3.43 7.90 16.89
N PHE A 325 -3.74 7.60 15.62
CA PHE A 325 -3.35 8.44 14.49
C PHE A 325 -3.91 9.85 14.61
N TRP A 326 -5.22 9.99 14.87
CA TRP A 326 -5.86 11.29 14.97
C TRP A 326 -5.43 12.08 16.21
N VAL A 327 -5.13 11.39 17.32
CA VAL A 327 -4.51 12.02 18.50
C VAL A 327 -3.12 12.59 18.16
N MET A 328 -2.31 11.86 17.40
CA MET A 328 -1.01 12.36 16.94
C MET A 328 -1.15 13.50 15.92
N VAL A 329 -2.18 13.49 15.05
CA VAL A 329 -2.50 14.60 14.14
C VAL A 329 -2.94 15.85 14.90
N ALA A 330 -3.75 15.70 15.95
CA ALA A 330 -4.12 16.82 16.83
C ALA A 330 -2.89 17.45 17.50
N ALA A 331 -1.98 16.60 18.02
CA ALA A 331 -0.69 17.05 18.56
C ALA A 331 0.17 17.76 17.50
N LEU A 332 0.17 17.25 16.26
CA LEU A 332 0.90 17.82 15.13
C LEU A 332 0.36 19.20 14.76
N LYS A 333 -0.97 19.35 14.71
CA LYS A 333 -1.64 20.63 14.47
C LYS A 333 -1.19 21.68 15.50
N GLU A 334 -1.17 21.30 16.78
CA GLU A 334 -0.67 22.19 17.84
C GLU A 334 0.84 22.47 17.71
N PHE A 335 1.66 21.48 17.38
CA PHE A 335 3.11 21.66 17.18
C PHE A 335 3.37 22.66 16.06
N ILE A 336 2.76 22.48 14.90
CA ILE A 336 2.94 23.34 13.72
C ILE A 336 2.60 24.80 14.05
N ALA A 337 1.52 25.02 14.81
CA ALA A 337 1.05 26.35 15.18
C ALA A 337 1.93 27.06 16.23
N ASN A 338 2.68 26.31 17.04
CA ASN A 338 3.43 26.84 18.18
C ASN A 338 4.95 26.70 17.98
N GLU A 339 5.52 25.52 18.22
CA GLU A 339 6.97 25.29 18.17
C GLU A 339 7.51 25.14 16.74
N GLY A 340 6.68 24.60 15.84
CA GLY A 340 7.04 24.31 14.46
C GLY A 340 7.16 25.54 13.58
N SER A 341 6.64 26.70 14.01
CA SER A 341 6.64 27.94 13.22
C SER A 341 6.07 27.75 11.80
N GLY A 342 4.97 27.00 11.69
CA GLY A 342 4.33 26.64 10.41
C GLY A 342 4.90 25.40 9.73
N GLU A 343 5.90 24.75 10.32
CA GLU A 343 6.52 23.54 9.79
C GLU A 343 6.21 22.29 10.62
N ALA A 344 6.21 21.13 9.97
CA ALA A 344 6.14 19.83 10.65
C ALA A 344 7.44 19.53 11.41
N PRO A 345 7.44 18.57 12.36
CA PRO A 345 8.67 18.02 12.96
C PRO A 345 9.68 17.61 11.89
N LEU A 346 10.98 17.81 12.17
CA LEU A 346 12.05 17.44 11.24
C LEU A 346 12.18 15.91 11.12
N ASP A 347 12.35 15.39 9.89
CA ASP A 347 12.62 13.96 9.62
C ASP A 347 13.93 13.51 10.29
N GLY A 348 14.96 14.36 10.22
CA GLY A 348 16.27 14.14 10.84
C GLY A 348 17.24 13.33 9.99
N SER A 349 16.81 12.81 8.84
CA SER A 349 17.69 12.19 7.84
C SER A 349 18.23 13.21 6.84
N ILE A 350 19.48 13.01 6.42
CA ILE A 350 20.10 13.71 5.28
C ILE A 350 20.55 12.68 4.24
N PRO A 351 20.53 13.00 2.93
CA PRO A 351 21.00 12.10 1.89
C PRO A 351 22.51 11.85 1.99
N ASP A 352 23.02 10.91 1.22
CA ASP A 352 24.46 10.79 0.97
C ASP A 352 24.95 11.99 0.13
N MET A 353 26.23 12.35 0.28
CA MET A 353 26.81 13.49 -0.44
C MET A 353 28.34 13.46 -0.43
N THR A 354 28.94 14.13 -1.40
CA THR A 354 30.40 14.34 -1.44
C THR A 354 30.82 15.24 -0.28
N SER A 355 31.48 14.65 0.73
CA SER A 355 31.97 15.36 1.91
C SER A 355 33.06 14.60 2.65
N SER A 356 33.75 15.26 3.58
CA SER A 356 34.59 14.57 4.57
C SER A 356 33.71 13.83 5.56
N THR A 357 34.19 12.67 6.05
CA THR A 357 33.46 11.88 7.03
C THR A 357 33.12 12.69 8.28
N GLU A 358 34.03 13.55 8.74
CA GLU A 358 33.83 14.39 9.92
C GLU A 358 32.71 15.42 9.72
N LEU A 359 32.74 16.19 8.62
CA LEU A 359 31.72 17.20 8.34
C LEU A 359 30.35 16.56 8.11
N TYR A 360 30.30 15.43 7.39
CA TYR A 360 29.06 14.68 7.18
C TYR A 360 28.46 14.19 8.50
N VAL A 361 29.25 13.56 9.36
CA VAL A 361 28.78 13.04 10.66
C VAL A 361 28.33 14.17 11.58
N ASN A 362 29.04 15.30 11.61
CA ASN A 362 28.64 16.46 12.40
C ASN A 362 27.33 17.08 11.89
N LEU A 363 27.18 17.22 10.57
CA LEU A 363 25.94 17.67 9.95
C LEU A 363 24.78 16.72 10.27
N GLN A 364 24.99 15.41 10.13
CA GLN A 364 23.99 14.39 10.46
C GLN A 364 23.53 14.50 11.92
N LYS A 365 24.45 14.68 12.87
CA LYS A 365 24.13 14.86 14.29
C LYS A 365 23.26 16.11 14.54
N ILE A 366 23.49 17.20 13.80
CA ILE A 366 22.70 18.43 13.93
C ILE A 366 21.24 18.18 13.51
N TYR A 367 21.01 17.50 12.38
CA TYR A 367 19.65 17.13 11.95
C TYR A 367 18.99 16.15 12.92
N GLN A 368 19.73 15.14 13.40
CA GLN A 368 19.22 14.18 14.38
C GLN A 368 18.85 14.84 15.71
N ALA A 369 19.66 15.77 16.21
CA ALA A 369 19.39 16.50 17.44
C ALA A 369 18.14 17.37 17.33
N LYS A 370 17.94 18.04 16.19
CA LYS A 370 16.73 18.83 15.94
C LYS A 370 15.48 17.93 15.85
N ALA A 371 15.56 16.81 15.13
CA ALA A 371 14.47 15.84 15.04
C ALA A 371 14.11 15.24 16.42
N GLU A 372 15.10 14.94 17.26
CA GLU A 372 14.87 14.47 18.63
C GLU A 372 14.20 15.54 19.50
N SER A 373 14.63 16.79 19.37
CA SER A 373 13.99 17.93 20.07
C SER A 373 12.52 18.09 19.67
N ASP A 374 12.22 18.04 18.36
CA ASP A 374 10.84 18.11 17.86
C ASP A 374 9.99 16.92 18.33
N PHE A 375 10.57 15.72 18.34
CA PHE A 375 9.93 14.51 18.87
C PHE A 375 9.54 14.66 20.34
N LEU A 376 10.42 15.19 21.20
CA LEU A 376 10.13 15.34 22.63
C LEU A 376 8.95 16.31 22.88
N VAL A 377 8.86 17.39 22.09
CA VAL A 377 7.71 18.31 22.12
C VAL A 377 6.43 17.58 21.68
N MET A 378 6.49 16.84 20.58
CA MET A 378 5.37 16.03 20.10
C MET A 378 4.91 15.00 21.14
N GLU A 379 5.84 14.31 21.80
CA GLU A 379 5.53 13.35 22.87
C GLU A 379 4.76 14.04 24.00
N GLN A 380 5.23 15.20 24.45
CA GLN A 380 4.56 15.96 25.51
C GLN A 380 3.15 16.38 25.11
N ARG A 381 2.95 16.82 23.85
CA ARG A 381 1.63 17.21 23.34
C ARG A 381 0.67 16.03 23.25
N VAL A 382 1.12 14.90 22.71
CA VAL A 382 0.33 13.65 22.65
C VAL A 382 -0.12 13.25 24.05
N ARG A 383 0.79 13.22 25.03
CA ARG A 383 0.48 12.89 26.42
C ARG A 383 -0.55 13.83 27.05
N LYS A 384 -0.42 15.13 26.78
CA LYS A 384 -1.35 16.16 27.26
C LYS A 384 -2.74 15.98 26.66
N ILE A 385 -2.83 15.72 25.36
CA ILE A 385 -4.10 15.49 24.67
C ILE A 385 -4.76 14.21 25.20
N LEU A 386 -4.02 13.10 25.30
CA LEU A 386 -4.51 11.83 25.87
C LEU A 386 -5.13 12.04 27.26
N LYS A 387 -4.41 12.75 28.14
CA LYS A 387 -4.92 13.10 29.48
C LYS A 387 -6.21 13.92 29.42
N THR A 388 -6.33 14.83 28.46
CA THR A 388 -7.49 15.73 28.31
C THR A 388 -8.72 14.99 27.83
N ILE A 389 -8.56 14.04 26.91
CA ILE A 389 -9.64 13.17 26.40
C ILE A 389 -9.91 11.95 27.30
N GLY A 390 -9.29 11.88 28.48
CA GLY A 390 -9.53 10.80 29.46
C GLY A 390 -8.89 9.45 29.11
N ARG A 391 -7.90 9.41 28.22
CA ARG A 391 -7.10 8.21 27.90
C ARG A 391 -5.82 8.18 28.73
N ASP A 392 -5.25 7.00 28.91
CA ASP A 392 -3.93 6.82 29.53
C ASP A 392 -2.85 7.59 28.72
N PRO A 393 -2.09 8.51 29.34
CA PRO A 393 -1.01 9.26 28.68
C PRO A 393 0.08 8.39 28.05
N ASP A 394 0.24 7.15 28.49
CA ASP A 394 1.22 6.20 27.97
C ASP A 394 0.64 5.20 26.97
N SER A 395 -0.65 5.35 26.60
CA SER A 395 -1.32 4.43 25.67
C SER A 395 -0.73 4.42 24.25
N ILE A 396 -0.06 5.50 23.83
CA ILE A 396 0.66 5.56 22.55
C ILE A 396 2.16 5.48 22.84
N SER A 397 2.83 4.47 22.28
CA SER A 397 4.25 4.21 22.54
C SER A 397 5.16 5.33 21.97
N LYS A 398 6.30 5.57 22.64
CA LYS A 398 7.33 6.50 22.16
C LYS A 398 7.81 6.17 20.76
N THR A 399 7.97 4.88 20.46
CA THR A 399 8.40 4.40 19.14
C THR A 399 7.40 4.80 18.06
N ASN A 400 6.10 4.69 18.33
CA ASN A 400 5.05 5.10 17.38
C ASN A 400 5.07 6.62 17.15
N ILE A 401 5.18 7.41 18.22
CA ILE A 401 5.25 8.88 18.11
C ILE A 401 6.51 9.31 17.34
N LYS A 402 7.65 8.65 17.57
CA LYS A 402 8.90 8.93 16.86
C LYS A 402 8.80 8.59 15.38
N SER A 403 8.23 7.43 15.03
CA SER A 403 7.95 7.07 13.63
C SER A 403 6.98 8.06 12.97
N PHE A 404 5.95 8.50 13.70
CA PHE A 404 5.01 9.52 13.23
C PHE A 404 5.72 10.86 12.94
N CYS A 405 6.59 11.34 13.83
CA CYS A 405 7.34 12.59 13.61
C CYS A 405 8.22 12.51 12.37
N LYS A 406 8.95 11.39 12.21
CA LYS A 406 9.80 11.14 11.04
C LYS A 406 9.02 11.19 9.72
N ASN A 407 7.76 10.76 9.74
CA ASN A 407 6.91 10.69 8.56
C ASN A 407 5.81 11.77 8.53
N ALA A 408 5.90 12.81 9.36
CA ALA A 408 4.83 13.80 9.52
C ALA A 408 4.46 14.50 8.19
N ARG A 409 5.42 14.70 7.29
CA ARG A 409 5.18 15.28 5.95
C ARG A 409 4.60 14.30 4.92
N LYS A 410 4.57 13.01 5.25
CA LYS A 410 4.24 11.89 4.37
C LYS A 410 2.89 11.25 4.74
N LEU A 411 2.19 11.77 5.74
CA LEU A 411 0.91 11.24 6.21
C LEU A 411 -0.13 11.23 5.08
N THR A 412 -0.92 10.15 5.02
CA THR A 412 -2.00 9.99 4.04
C THR A 412 -3.23 9.39 4.71
N VAL A 413 -4.40 9.89 4.36
CA VAL A 413 -5.69 9.37 4.81
C VAL A 413 -6.51 8.98 3.58
N CYS A 414 -6.90 7.70 3.50
CA CYS A 414 -7.72 7.16 2.43
C CYS A 414 -9.14 6.88 2.97
N ARG A 415 -10.17 7.29 2.23
CA ARG A 415 -11.58 7.01 2.57
C ARG A 415 -12.24 6.34 1.39
N PHE A 416 -13.04 5.30 1.66
CA PHE A 416 -13.62 4.46 0.61
C PHE A 416 -15.13 4.50 0.67
N ARG A 417 -15.75 4.72 -0.49
CA ARG A 417 -17.20 4.70 -0.66
C ARG A 417 -17.76 3.31 -0.36
N LEU A 418 -19.00 3.28 0.13
CA LEU A 418 -19.75 2.03 0.29
C LEU A 418 -19.91 1.34 -1.07
N ILE A 419 -19.92 0.01 -1.06
CA ILE A 419 -20.20 -0.76 -2.28
C ILE A 419 -21.61 -0.45 -2.79
N GLU A 420 -22.57 -0.31 -1.88
CA GLU A 420 -23.94 0.07 -2.24
C GLU A 420 -23.99 1.42 -2.96
N ASP A 421 -23.34 2.45 -2.43
CA ASP A 421 -23.30 3.77 -3.06
C ASP A 421 -22.66 3.71 -4.45
N GLU A 422 -21.57 2.96 -4.63
CA GLU A 422 -20.95 2.75 -5.93
C GLU A 422 -21.90 2.03 -6.90
N PHE A 423 -22.74 1.13 -6.39
CA PHE A 423 -23.64 0.30 -7.18
C PHE A 423 -24.96 0.97 -7.55
N THR A 424 -25.48 1.86 -6.70
CA THR A 424 -26.79 2.50 -6.87
C THR A 424 -26.69 3.99 -7.16
N SER A 425 -25.61 4.65 -6.78
CA SER A 425 -25.43 6.10 -6.90
C SER A 425 -23.96 6.46 -7.15
N PRO A 426 -23.37 5.99 -8.27
CA PRO A 426 -21.99 6.30 -8.60
C PRO A 426 -21.77 7.81 -8.79
N ILE A 427 -20.51 8.25 -8.80
CA ILE A 427 -20.11 9.61 -9.17
C ILE A 427 -20.41 9.77 -10.66
N GLN A 428 -21.66 10.13 -10.97
CA GLN A 428 -22.19 10.17 -12.32
C GLN A 428 -21.32 10.97 -13.31
N PRO A 429 -20.76 12.15 -12.94
CA PRO A 429 -19.85 12.88 -13.84
C PRO A 429 -18.57 12.10 -14.19
N GLU A 430 -17.97 11.40 -13.23
CA GLU A 430 -16.78 10.57 -13.49
C GLU A 430 -17.14 9.33 -14.31
N LEU A 431 -18.26 8.66 -13.99
CA LEU A 431 -18.73 7.53 -14.78
C LEU A 431 -18.98 7.91 -16.25
N GLN A 432 -19.67 9.03 -16.50
CA GLN A 432 -19.90 9.53 -17.85
C GLN A 432 -18.61 9.89 -18.57
N LYS A 433 -17.67 10.53 -17.88
CA LYS A 433 -16.34 10.84 -18.41
C LYS A 433 -15.61 9.55 -18.81
N TYR A 434 -15.55 8.55 -17.94
CA TYR A 434 -14.88 7.28 -18.23
C TYR A 434 -15.50 6.55 -19.43
N LEU A 435 -16.83 6.61 -19.61
CA LEU A 435 -17.52 5.99 -20.75
C LEU A 435 -17.12 6.60 -22.10
N THR A 436 -16.69 7.86 -22.11
CA THR A 436 -16.31 8.60 -23.33
C THR A 436 -14.81 8.73 -23.55
N ASP A 437 -14.01 8.41 -22.53
CA ASP A 437 -12.56 8.57 -22.55
C ASP A 437 -11.89 7.35 -23.21
N GLU A 438 -10.99 7.58 -24.17
CA GLU A 438 -10.35 6.51 -24.94
C GLU A 438 -9.50 5.57 -24.08
N ASP A 439 -8.89 6.07 -23.00
CA ASP A 439 -8.04 5.28 -22.11
C ASP A 439 -8.84 4.49 -21.06
N TYR A 440 -10.06 4.96 -20.73
CA TYR A 440 -10.89 4.38 -19.66
C TYR A 440 -12.12 3.60 -20.16
N SER A 441 -12.61 3.88 -21.37
CA SER A 441 -13.86 3.31 -21.92
C SER A 441 -13.91 1.79 -21.88
N VAL A 442 -12.81 1.11 -22.17
CA VAL A 442 -12.71 -0.36 -22.10
C VAL A 442 -12.79 -0.85 -20.66
N ALA A 443 -12.06 -0.22 -19.74
CA ALA A 443 -12.09 -0.59 -18.33
C ALA A 443 -13.48 -0.37 -17.75
N VAL A 444 -14.06 0.83 -17.87
CA VAL A 444 -15.41 1.06 -17.36
C VAL A 444 -16.45 0.17 -18.05
N GLY A 445 -16.26 -0.16 -19.33
CA GLY A 445 -17.08 -1.14 -20.05
C GLY A 445 -17.06 -2.52 -19.41
N PHE A 446 -15.87 -3.05 -19.09
CA PHE A 446 -15.75 -4.31 -18.35
C PHE A 446 -16.37 -4.22 -16.95
N TYR A 447 -16.19 -3.11 -16.23
CA TYR A 447 -16.82 -2.92 -14.93
C TYR A 447 -18.35 -3.04 -15.04
N ILE A 448 -18.96 -2.30 -15.97
CA ILE A 448 -20.42 -2.35 -16.20
C ILE A 448 -20.87 -3.75 -16.65
N LEU A 449 -20.10 -4.43 -17.51
CA LEU A 449 -20.46 -5.77 -17.95
C LEU A 449 -20.35 -6.82 -16.84
N LEU A 450 -19.35 -6.75 -15.96
CA LEU A 450 -19.24 -7.65 -14.82
C LEU A 450 -20.42 -7.50 -13.85
N ARG A 451 -20.93 -6.28 -13.71
CA ARG A 451 -22.18 -6.01 -13.00
C ARG A 451 -23.42 -6.55 -13.73
N ALA A 452 -23.47 -6.34 -15.05
CA ALA A 452 -24.54 -6.87 -15.89
C ALA A 452 -24.57 -8.41 -15.88
N VAL A 453 -23.41 -9.07 -15.78
CA VAL A 453 -23.28 -10.53 -15.65
C VAL A 453 -23.94 -11.04 -14.37
N ASP A 454 -23.78 -10.36 -13.23
CA ASP A 454 -24.44 -10.77 -11.98
C ASP A 454 -25.97 -10.61 -12.09
N ARG A 455 -26.43 -9.52 -12.72
CA ARG A 455 -27.86 -9.30 -12.99
C ARG A 455 -28.42 -10.34 -13.98
N PHE A 456 -27.65 -10.69 -15.01
CA PHE A 456 -27.98 -11.75 -15.95
C PHE A 456 -28.14 -13.09 -15.22
N ALA A 457 -27.16 -13.46 -14.40
CA ALA A 457 -27.18 -14.73 -13.67
C ALA A 457 -28.37 -14.84 -12.71
N ALA A 458 -28.74 -13.73 -12.06
CA ALA A 458 -29.93 -13.68 -11.22
C ALA A 458 -31.24 -13.89 -12.01
N ASN A 459 -31.30 -13.44 -13.26
CA ASN A 459 -32.50 -13.53 -14.09
C ASN A 459 -32.62 -14.87 -14.83
N TYR A 460 -31.50 -15.45 -15.26
CA TYR A 460 -31.48 -16.62 -16.15
C TYR A 460 -30.94 -17.91 -15.49
N ASN A 461 -30.43 -17.83 -14.27
CA ASN A 461 -29.81 -18.96 -13.53
C ASN A 461 -28.60 -19.61 -14.23
N SER A 462 -27.94 -18.88 -15.13
CA SER A 462 -26.70 -19.25 -15.82
C SER A 462 -25.84 -18.02 -16.04
N PHE A 463 -24.55 -18.20 -16.29
CA PHE A 463 -23.69 -17.12 -16.75
C PHE A 463 -23.75 -16.98 -18.28
N PRO A 464 -23.58 -15.77 -18.84
CA PRO A 464 -23.64 -15.57 -20.28
C PRO A 464 -22.49 -16.31 -20.97
N GLY A 465 -22.82 -17.08 -22.00
CA GLY A 465 -21.89 -17.90 -22.78
C GLY A 465 -21.28 -19.08 -22.02
N GLN A 466 -21.88 -19.47 -20.89
CA GLN A 466 -21.49 -20.68 -20.15
C GLN A 466 -21.70 -21.96 -20.96
N PHE A 467 -22.70 -21.96 -21.85
CA PHE A 467 -23.04 -23.10 -22.71
C PHE A 467 -22.98 -22.70 -24.18
N ASP A 468 -22.26 -23.48 -24.99
CA ASP A 468 -22.01 -23.16 -26.42
C ASP A 468 -23.28 -23.01 -27.27
N GLY A 469 -24.39 -23.63 -26.85
CA GLY A 469 -25.64 -23.67 -27.63
C GLY A 469 -26.47 -22.39 -27.60
N GLU A 470 -26.21 -21.45 -26.70
CA GLU A 470 -27.06 -20.28 -26.45
C GLU A 470 -26.34 -18.93 -26.69
N MET A 471 -25.16 -18.95 -27.33
CA MET A 471 -24.27 -17.78 -27.45
C MET A 471 -24.96 -16.53 -28.03
N ASP A 472 -25.66 -16.64 -29.17
CA ASP A 472 -26.32 -15.50 -29.82
C ASP A 472 -27.46 -14.92 -28.97
N GLU A 473 -28.19 -15.78 -28.25
CA GLU A 473 -29.24 -15.37 -27.32
C GLU A 473 -28.65 -14.67 -26.09
N ASP A 474 -27.57 -15.21 -25.55
CA ASP A 474 -26.87 -14.67 -24.38
C ASP A 474 -26.25 -13.30 -24.67
N ILE A 475 -25.64 -13.11 -25.85
CA ILE A 475 -25.15 -11.81 -26.32
C ILE A 475 -26.29 -10.78 -26.31
N SER A 476 -27.44 -11.14 -26.88
CA SER A 476 -28.60 -10.26 -26.95
C SER A 476 -29.16 -9.91 -25.56
N ARG A 477 -29.27 -10.91 -24.68
CA ARG A 477 -29.74 -10.77 -23.29
C ARG A 477 -28.77 -9.94 -22.44
N LEU A 478 -27.47 -10.17 -22.55
CA LEU A 478 -26.44 -9.42 -21.84
C LEU A 478 -26.42 -7.95 -22.27
N LYS A 479 -26.54 -7.69 -23.58
CA LYS A 479 -26.67 -6.32 -24.11
C LYS A 479 -27.86 -5.58 -23.52
N MET A 480 -29.04 -6.20 -23.51
CA MET A 480 -30.24 -5.60 -22.89
C MET A 480 -30.03 -5.34 -21.39
N THR A 481 -29.38 -6.27 -20.69
CA THR A 481 -29.09 -6.15 -19.26
C THR A 481 -28.12 -5.00 -18.98
N ALA A 482 -27.07 -4.84 -19.79
CA ALA A 482 -26.10 -3.76 -19.66
C ALA A 482 -26.71 -2.38 -19.96
N VAL A 483 -27.58 -2.26 -20.98
CA VAL A 483 -28.30 -1.01 -21.27
C VAL A 483 -29.25 -0.64 -20.14
N SER A 484 -29.98 -1.62 -19.60
CA SER A 484 -30.83 -1.40 -18.41
C SER A 484 -30.01 -0.92 -17.22
N LEU A 485 -28.85 -1.54 -16.95
CA LEU A 485 -27.97 -1.12 -15.86
C LEU A 485 -27.44 0.31 -16.07
N LEU A 486 -27.00 0.67 -17.28
CA LEU A 486 -26.56 2.03 -17.58
C LEU A 486 -27.67 3.07 -17.36
N SER A 487 -28.92 2.72 -17.70
CA SER A 487 -30.08 3.58 -17.45
C SER A 487 -30.32 3.78 -15.94
N ASP A 488 -30.25 2.70 -15.15
CA ASP A 488 -30.38 2.77 -13.69
C ASP A 488 -29.28 3.65 -13.05
N LEU A 489 -28.07 3.66 -13.63
CA LEU A 489 -26.93 4.48 -13.19
C LEU A 489 -26.98 5.92 -13.72
N GLY A 490 -28.03 6.31 -14.43
CA GLY A 490 -28.20 7.67 -14.96
C GLY A 490 -27.37 7.97 -16.22
N CYS A 491 -26.85 6.95 -16.91
CA CYS A 491 -26.13 7.06 -18.18
C CYS A 491 -27.07 6.73 -19.36
N ASN A 492 -28.23 7.41 -19.40
CA ASN A 492 -29.23 7.20 -20.44
C ASN A 492 -28.68 7.52 -21.83
N GLY A 493 -28.82 6.58 -22.78
CA GLY A 493 -28.33 6.72 -24.15
C GLY A 493 -26.86 6.33 -24.34
N SER A 494 -26.12 6.02 -23.26
CA SER A 494 -24.81 5.39 -23.37
C SER A 494 -24.96 3.91 -23.76
N THR A 495 -24.05 3.43 -24.60
CA THR A 495 -23.97 2.03 -25.00
C THR A 495 -22.54 1.54 -24.90
N LEU A 496 -22.37 0.26 -24.58
CA LEU A 496 -21.06 -0.41 -24.66
C LEU A 496 -20.86 -0.96 -26.07
N THR A 497 -19.60 -1.18 -26.45
CA THR A 497 -19.27 -1.74 -27.76
C THR A 497 -19.73 -3.20 -27.84
N GLU A 498 -20.21 -3.61 -29.02
CA GLU A 498 -20.59 -5.01 -29.27
C GLU A 498 -19.42 -5.96 -29.01
N ASP A 499 -18.20 -5.54 -29.37
CA ASP A 499 -16.98 -6.34 -29.16
C ASP A 499 -16.78 -6.71 -27.68
N LEU A 500 -17.01 -5.77 -26.74
CA LEU A 500 -16.89 -6.07 -25.31
C LEU A 500 -17.98 -7.02 -24.82
N ILE A 501 -19.21 -6.87 -25.32
CA ILE A 501 -20.33 -7.75 -24.95
C ILE A 501 -20.06 -9.17 -25.46
N ASN A 502 -19.68 -9.30 -26.73
CA ASN A 502 -19.31 -10.57 -27.35
C ASN A 502 -18.18 -11.26 -26.59
N GLU A 503 -17.16 -10.49 -26.20
CA GLU A 503 -16.00 -11.03 -25.49
C GLU A 503 -16.37 -11.50 -24.06
N ILE A 504 -17.26 -10.81 -23.34
CA ILE A 504 -17.75 -11.26 -22.04
C ILE A 504 -18.55 -12.56 -22.15
N CYS A 505 -19.40 -12.72 -23.18
CA CYS A 505 -20.07 -13.99 -23.45
C CYS A 505 -19.04 -15.08 -23.81
N ARG A 506 -18.07 -14.76 -24.67
CA ARG A 506 -16.99 -15.70 -25.05
C ARG A 506 -16.18 -16.19 -23.85
N TYR A 507 -15.99 -15.36 -22.82
CA TYR A 507 -15.32 -15.78 -21.60
C TYR A 507 -16.08 -16.87 -20.83
N GLY A 508 -17.41 -16.96 -20.96
CA GLY A 508 -18.21 -18.06 -20.41
C GLY A 508 -18.02 -18.28 -18.91
N ALA A 509 -17.83 -17.20 -18.14
CA ALA A 509 -17.48 -17.22 -16.71
C ALA A 509 -16.22 -18.02 -16.34
N ALA A 510 -15.30 -18.23 -17.28
CA ALA A 510 -14.04 -18.91 -17.02
C ALA A 510 -13.17 -18.12 -16.02
N GLU A 511 -12.52 -18.82 -15.10
CA GLU A 511 -11.49 -18.27 -14.23
C GLU A 511 -10.11 -18.74 -14.72
N LEU A 512 -9.50 -17.94 -15.60
CA LEU A 512 -8.21 -18.27 -16.18
C LEU A 512 -7.09 -18.06 -15.17
N HIS A 513 -6.26 -19.09 -14.95
CA HIS A 513 -5.21 -19.07 -13.93
C HIS A 513 -4.25 -17.87 -14.05
N ALA A 514 -3.86 -17.49 -15.27
CA ALA A 514 -2.95 -16.36 -15.48
C ALA A 514 -3.54 -15.01 -15.00
N VAL A 515 -4.84 -14.82 -15.20
CA VAL A 515 -5.56 -13.61 -14.77
C VAL A 515 -5.80 -13.66 -13.26
N ALA A 516 -6.19 -14.83 -12.75
CA ALA A 516 -6.33 -15.07 -11.33
C ALA A 516 -5.03 -14.83 -10.54
N ALA A 517 -3.88 -15.25 -11.08
CA ALA A 517 -2.56 -15.00 -10.50
C ALA A 517 -2.20 -13.50 -10.49
N PHE A 518 -2.51 -12.79 -11.58
CA PHE A 518 -2.29 -11.34 -11.65
C PHE A 518 -3.16 -10.59 -10.62
N ILE A 519 -4.47 -10.86 -10.63
CA ILE A 519 -5.44 -10.26 -9.71
C ILE A 519 -5.10 -10.63 -8.26
N GLY A 520 -4.74 -11.88 -7.99
CA GLY A 520 -4.32 -12.32 -6.67
C GLY A 520 -3.01 -11.68 -6.20
N GLY A 521 -2.09 -11.39 -7.12
CA GLY A 521 -0.91 -10.56 -6.87
C GLY A 521 -1.28 -9.17 -6.37
N ILE A 522 -2.12 -8.45 -7.12
CA ILE A 522 -2.59 -7.10 -6.75
C ILE A 522 -3.34 -7.14 -5.41
N ALA A 523 -4.31 -8.04 -5.26
CA ALA A 523 -5.10 -8.16 -4.03
C ALA A 523 -4.21 -8.43 -2.80
N SER A 524 -3.25 -9.36 -2.91
CA SER A 524 -2.34 -9.68 -1.81
C SER A 524 -1.45 -8.51 -1.41
N GLN A 525 -0.98 -7.71 -2.37
CA GLN A 525 -0.19 -6.53 -2.07
C GLN A 525 -1.03 -5.47 -1.36
N GLU A 526 -2.27 -5.24 -1.79
CA GLU A 526 -3.17 -4.32 -1.09
C GLU A 526 -3.50 -4.78 0.33
N VAL A 527 -3.67 -6.09 0.56
CA VAL A 527 -3.79 -6.65 1.92
C VAL A 527 -2.57 -6.31 2.78
N ILE A 528 -1.35 -6.46 2.24
CA ILE A 528 -0.10 -6.14 2.95
C ILE A 528 -0.06 -4.65 3.32
N LYS A 529 -0.41 -3.75 2.38
CA LYS A 529 -0.46 -2.30 2.65
C LYS A 529 -1.41 -1.99 3.81
N LEU A 530 -2.63 -2.56 3.76
CA LEU A 530 -3.66 -2.35 4.77
C LEU A 530 -3.24 -2.87 6.16
N ILE A 531 -2.61 -4.04 6.24
CA ILE A 531 -2.17 -4.61 7.53
C ILE A 531 -0.99 -3.82 8.11
N THR A 532 0.01 -3.55 7.28
CA THR A 532 1.23 -2.88 7.73
C THR A 532 1.02 -1.39 7.99
N ARG A 533 -0.03 -0.80 7.41
CA ARG A 533 -0.27 0.66 7.36
C ARG A 533 0.90 1.40 6.74
N GLN A 534 1.57 0.75 5.80
CA GLN A 534 2.66 1.28 5.00
C GLN A 534 2.25 1.27 3.53
N PHE A 535 2.82 2.19 2.76
CA PHE A 535 2.42 2.50 1.38
C PHE A 535 0.95 2.97 1.29
N VAL A 536 0.60 3.58 0.17
CA VAL A 536 -0.77 4.07 -0.05
C VAL A 536 -1.59 2.96 -0.73
N PRO A 537 -2.70 2.50 -0.12
CA PRO A 537 -3.62 1.58 -0.80
C PRO A 537 -4.37 2.30 -1.93
N MET A 538 -4.76 1.56 -2.96
CA MET A 538 -5.50 2.14 -4.09
C MET A 538 -6.90 2.61 -3.66
N THR A 539 -7.31 3.78 -4.12
CA THR A 539 -8.64 4.35 -3.86
C THR A 539 -9.54 4.17 -5.08
N GLY A 540 -10.56 3.30 -4.97
CA GLY A 540 -11.49 2.99 -6.05
C GLY A 540 -11.45 1.53 -6.46
N THR A 541 -11.89 1.25 -7.69
CA THR A 541 -11.98 -0.10 -8.27
C THR A 541 -10.89 -0.27 -9.33
N PHE A 542 -9.90 -1.10 -9.03
CA PHE A 542 -8.85 -1.47 -9.98
C PHE A 542 -9.42 -2.46 -10.98
N LEU A 543 -9.23 -2.22 -12.27
CA LEU A 543 -9.65 -3.09 -13.35
C LEU A 543 -8.47 -3.45 -14.25
N PHE A 544 -8.41 -4.72 -14.64
CA PHE A 544 -7.39 -5.26 -15.54
C PHE A 544 -8.02 -5.74 -16.84
N ASN A 545 -7.37 -5.39 -17.96
CA ASN A 545 -7.65 -5.92 -19.29
C ASN A 545 -6.47 -6.78 -19.75
N GLY A 546 -6.67 -8.09 -19.77
CA GLY A 546 -5.68 -9.06 -20.24
C GLY A 546 -5.54 -9.16 -21.75
N ILE A 547 -6.43 -8.52 -22.54
CA ILE A 547 -6.35 -8.50 -24.01
C ILE A 547 -5.20 -7.60 -24.47
N ASP A 548 -5.08 -6.40 -23.89
CA ASP A 548 -4.07 -5.40 -24.24
C ASP A 548 -3.05 -5.13 -23.13
N HIS A 549 -3.14 -5.88 -22.02
CA HIS A 549 -2.30 -5.77 -20.84
C HIS A 549 -2.34 -4.40 -20.15
N LYS A 550 -3.47 -3.69 -20.23
CA LYS A 550 -3.69 -2.43 -19.51
C LYS A 550 -4.48 -2.63 -18.22
N SER A 551 -4.38 -1.65 -17.33
CA SER A 551 -5.19 -1.56 -16.12
C SER A 551 -5.56 -0.12 -15.82
N GLN A 552 -6.73 0.09 -15.21
CA GLN A 552 -7.20 1.41 -14.79
C GLN A 552 -7.73 1.37 -13.36
N LEU A 553 -7.66 2.51 -12.67
CA LEU A 553 -8.28 2.71 -11.37
C LEU A 553 -9.50 3.61 -11.54
N LEU A 554 -10.70 3.07 -11.31
CA LEU A 554 -11.96 3.78 -11.47
C LEU A 554 -12.41 4.36 -10.12
N SER A 555 -12.57 5.68 -10.05
CA SER A 555 -13.11 6.38 -8.88
C SER A 555 -14.62 6.58 -9.06
N LEU A 556 -15.38 5.51 -8.79
CA LEU A 556 -16.81 5.41 -9.09
C LEU A 556 -17.73 5.82 -7.95
#